data_AF-G0EI50-F1
#
_entry.id   AF-G0EI50-F1
#
_cell.length_a   1.000
_cell.length_b   1.000
_cell.length_c   1.000
_cell.angle_alpha   90.00
_cell.angle_beta   90.00
_cell.angle_gamma   90.00
#
_symmetry.space_group_name_H-M   'P 1'
#
loop_
_entity.id
_entity.type
_entity.pdbx_description
1 polymer ?
#
loop_
_entity_poly.entity_id
_entity_poly.type
_entity_poly.pdbx_seq_one_letter_code
_entity_poly.pdbx_strand_id
1 'polypeptide(L)'
;MALALAVSCAKNNPNNPTEDPNTPPDNEWVNNPNFTKLQQKWKYDNYNGGYDITADKVDDWAETAVNYSVSIKYIKWISDTAGIIYGQYTSEPYWAPGVKGKYYAFAFLNLTETTIEISGASGDGNYTDTLTEAISKFTVDNSGKGPYFGVYSKCIVTK
;
A
#
# COMPACT_ATOMS: atom_id res chain seq x y z
N MET A 1 -32.84 -18.25 34.37
CA MET A 1 -32.67 -17.98 32.93
C MET A 1 -31.49 -17.04 32.80
N ALA A 2 -30.29 -17.58 32.56
CA ALA A 2 -29.07 -16.77 32.50
C ALA A 2 -28.89 -16.30 31.05
N LEU A 3 -28.97 -14.99 30.85
CA LEU A 3 -28.69 -14.36 29.57
C LEU A 3 -27.16 -14.26 29.44
N ALA A 4 -26.55 -15.20 28.74
CA ALA A 4 -25.14 -15.10 28.38
C ALA A 4 -25.00 -14.04 27.28
N LEU A 5 -24.51 -12.85 27.65
CA LEU A 5 -24.03 -11.86 26.69
C LEU A 5 -22.81 -12.46 25.99
N ALA A 6 -23.00 -12.91 24.76
CA ALA A 6 -21.89 -13.30 23.89
C ALA A 6 -21.05 -12.05 23.61
N VAL A 7 -19.91 -11.94 24.30
CA VAL A 7 -18.84 -11.02 23.91
C VAL A 7 -18.28 -11.56 22.60
N SER A 8 -18.74 -11.01 21.49
CA SER A 8 -18.09 -11.19 20.20
C SER A 8 -16.68 -10.62 20.31
N CYS A 9 -15.67 -11.49 20.28
CA CYS A 9 -14.27 -11.09 20.14
C CYS A 9 -14.03 -10.59 18.70
N ALA A 10 -14.64 -9.47 18.32
CA ALA A 10 -14.14 -8.68 17.21
C ALA A 10 -12.86 -8.00 17.71
N LYS A 11 -11.70 -8.47 17.24
CA LYS A 11 -10.39 -7.95 17.67
C LYS A 11 -10.22 -6.45 17.44
N ASN A 12 -11.01 -5.86 16.54
CA ASN A 12 -10.98 -4.44 16.21
C ASN A 12 -12.41 -3.91 16.13
N ASN A 13 -12.78 -3.07 17.09
CA ASN A 13 -13.99 -2.26 16.98
C ASN A 13 -13.58 -0.94 16.29
N PRO A 14 -14.02 -0.67 15.05
CA PRO A 14 -13.62 0.52 14.31
C PRO A 14 -14.07 1.84 14.95
N ASN A 15 -14.85 1.79 16.03
CA ASN A 15 -15.31 2.94 16.82
C ASN A 15 -14.65 3.01 18.23
N ASN A 16 -13.48 2.40 18.44
CA ASN A 16 -12.73 2.58 19.69
C ASN A 16 -11.87 3.86 19.65
N PRO A 17 -12.21 4.92 20.41
CA PRO A 17 -11.52 6.21 20.37
C PRO A 17 -10.11 6.21 21.01
N THR A 18 -9.60 5.04 21.42
CA THR A 18 -8.29 4.89 22.09
C THR A 18 -7.21 4.27 21.19
N GLU A 19 -7.53 3.91 19.96
CA GLU A 19 -6.54 3.35 19.02
C GLU A 19 -5.66 4.46 18.43
N ASP A 20 -4.34 4.27 18.49
CA ASP A 20 -3.37 5.17 17.85
C ASP A 20 -3.61 5.17 16.34
N PRO A 21 -3.86 6.34 15.70
CA PRO A 21 -4.18 6.44 14.28
C PRO A 21 -3.02 6.03 13.35
N ASN A 22 -1.86 5.66 13.90
CA ASN A 22 -0.71 5.11 13.19
C ASN A 22 -0.57 3.59 13.34
N THR A 23 -1.43 2.93 14.14
CA THR A 23 -1.43 1.48 14.29
C THR A 23 -2.24 0.83 13.15
N PRO A 24 -1.68 -0.19 12.45
CA PRO A 24 -2.42 -0.88 11.40
C PRO A 24 -3.61 -1.65 12.00
N PRO A 25 -4.72 -1.82 11.25
CA PRO A 25 -5.90 -2.55 11.74
C PRO A 25 -5.55 -4.00 12.12
N ASP A 26 -4.68 -4.64 11.36
CA ASP A 26 -4.21 -5.99 11.62
C ASP A 26 -2.78 -6.16 11.09
N ASN A 27 -2.15 -7.26 11.48
CA ASN A 27 -0.84 -7.68 10.97
C ASN A 27 -0.90 -8.98 10.16
N GLU A 28 -2.10 -9.44 9.78
CA GLU A 28 -2.29 -10.72 9.10
C GLU A 28 -2.02 -10.62 7.60
N TRP A 29 -1.91 -9.40 7.06
CA TRP A 29 -1.60 -9.14 5.66
C TRP A 29 -0.32 -9.81 5.14
N VAL A 30 0.66 -10.08 6.02
CA VAL A 30 1.88 -10.83 5.70
C VAL A 30 1.63 -12.32 5.44
N ASN A 31 0.49 -12.86 5.88
CA ASN A 31 0.12 -14.26 5.73
C ASN A 31 -0.52 -14.55 4.36
N ASN A 32 -0.76 -13.53 3.52
CA ASN A 32 -1.24 -13.76 2.17
C ASN A 32 -0.20 -14.61 1.40
N PRO A 33 -0.59 -15.72 0.75
CA PRO A 33 0.33 -16.61 0.05
C PRO A 33 1.09 -15.91 -1.09
N ASN A 34 0.58 -14.81 -1.63
CA ASN A 34 1.24 -14.01 -2.67
C ASN A 34 2.06 -12.84 -2.09
N PHE A 35 2.21 -12.71 -0.77
CA PHE A 35 3.02 -11.64 -0.18
C PHE A 35 4.49 -11.71 -0.61
N THR A 36 5.09 -12.90 -0.63
CA THR A 36 6.48 -13.09 -1.12
C THR A 36 6.61 -12.85 -2.63
N LYS A 37 5.54 -13.07 -3.40
CA LYS A 37 5.49 -12.79 -4.84
C LYS A 37 5.44 -11.30 -5.13
N LEU A 38 4.79 -10.52 -4.28
CA LEU A 38 4.78 -9.05 -4.37
C LEU A 38 6.18 -8.47 -4.13
N GLN A 39 7.01 -9.14 -3.32
CA GLN A 39 8.37 -8.72 -2.97
C GLN A 39 9.36 -8.98 -4.10
N GLN A 40 9.39 -8.08 -5.07
CA GLN A 40 10.28 -8.13 -6.22
C GLN A 40 10.72 -6.74 -6.62
N LYS A 41 11.76 -6.69 -7.45
CA LYS A 41 12.08 -5.50 -8.23
C LYS A 41 11.26 -5.51 -9.53
N TRP A 42 10.32 -4.60 -9.60
CA TRP A 42 9.35 -4.42 -10.69
C TRP A 42 9.79 -3.26 -11.58
N LYS A 43 10.18 -3.53 -12.82
CA LYS A 43 10.59 -2.52 -13.80
C LYS A 43 9.43 -2.16 -14.72
N TYR A 44 9.23 -0.87 -14.99
CA TYR A 44 8.26 -0.41 -15.98
C TYR A 44 8.58 -0.96 -17.38
N ASP A 45 7.55 -1.32 -18.13
CA ASP A 45 7.72 -1.86 -19.49
C ASP A 45 8.32 -0.85 -20.49
N ASN A 46 8.12 0.44 -20.25
CA ASN A 46 8.41 1.54 -21.18
C ASN A 46 9.46 2.54 -20.69
N TYR A 47 9.96 2.40 -19.46
CA TYR A 47 10.90 3.33 -18.85
C TYR A 47 11.95 2.59 -18.02
N ASN A 48 13.15 3.13 -17.95
CA ASN A 48 14.19 2.59 -17.07
C ASN A 48 13.96 3.09 -15.65
N GLY A 49 12.90 2.59 -15.02
CA GLY A 49 12.50 2.89 -13.66
C GLY A 49 11.56 1.80 -13.15
N GLY A 50 11.08 1.95 -11.92
CA GLY A 50 10.14 1.00 -11.37
C GLY A 50 10.01 1.10 -9.86
N TYR A 51 9.57 0.00 -9.27
CA TYR A 51 9.47 -0.18 -7.83
C TYR A 51 10.35 -1.33 -7.38
N ASP A 52 11.04 -1.17 -6.25
CA ASP A 52 11.68 -2.26 -5.53
C ASP A 52 10.89 -2.49 -4.24
N ILE A 53 10.15 -3.60 -4.20
CA ILE A 53 9.26 -3.92 -3.09
C ILE A 53 9.90 -5.03 -2.25
N THR A 54 10.10 -4.74 -0.97
CA THR A 54 10.56 -5.71 0.03
C THR A 54 9.43 -6.00 1.03
N ALA A 55 9.73 -6.79 2.07
CA ALA A 55 8.76 -7.06 3.13
C ALA A 55 8.34 -5.80 3.92
N ASP A 56 9.17 -4.76 3.92
CA ASP A 56 9.06 -3.60 4.81
C ASP A 56 9.07 -2.24 4.10
N LYS A 57 9.37 -2.19 2.80
CA LYS A 57 9.39 -0.93 2.04
C LYS A 57 9.04 -1.08 0.56
N VAL A 58 8.72 0.06 -0.04
CA VAL A 58 8.63 0.29 -1.48
C VAL A 58 9.58 1.44 -1.82
N ASP A 59 10.58 1.17 -2.66
CA ASP A 59 11.43 2.20 -3.25
C ASP A 59 10.98 2.47 -4.69
N ASP A 60 10.65 3.72 -5.00
CA ASP A 60 10.55 4.18 -6.40
C ASP A 60 11.95 4.50 -6.91
N TRP A 61 12.28 3.98 -8.09
CA TRP A 61 13.59 4.20 -8.70
C TRP A 61 13.48 4.63 -10.15
N ALA A 62 14.41 5.50 -10.54
CA ALA A 62 14.66 5.87 -11.92
C ALA A 62 16.16 5.69 -12.21
N GLU A 63 16.45 5.00 -13.30
CA GLU A 63 17.79 4.60 -13.71
C GLU A 63 18.54 3.83 -12.61
N THR A 64 19.53 4.46 -11.97
CA THR A 64 20.33 3.87 -10.88
C THR A 64 20.03 4.50 -9.52
N ALA A 65 19.09 5.45 -9.45
CA ALA A 65 18.80 6.22 -8.24
C ALA A 65 17.40 5.89 -7.69
N VAL A 66 17.29 5.89 -6.37
CA VAL A 66 16.01 5.88 -5.66
C VAL A 66 15.48 7.31 -5.63
N ASN A 67 14.28 7.54 -6.14
CA ASN A 67 13.64 8.85 -6.12
C ASN A 67 12.99 9.13 -4.76
N TYR A 68 12.32 8.12 -4.20
CA TYR A 68 11.71 8.17 -2.88
C TYR A 68 11.48 6.77 -2.33
N SER A 69 11.29 6.69 -1.01
CA SER A 69 11.13 5.45 -0.26
C SER A 69 9.95 5.55 0.69
N VAL A 70 9.18 4.47 0.77
CA VAL A 70 8.01 4.36 1.65
C VAL A 70 8.16 3.11 2.51
N SER A 71 8.14 3.25 3.83
CA SER A 71 8.06 2.12 4.76
C SER A 71 6.64 1.58 4.78
N ILE A 72 6.46 0.29 4.46
CA ILE A 72 5.17 -0.40 4.47
C ILE A 72 4.66 -0.47 5.91
N LYS A 73 3.41 -0.05 6.12
CA LYS A 73 2.72 -0.11 7.41
C LYS A 73 1.55 -1.07 7.40
N TYR A 74 0.89 -1.20 6.26
CA TYR A 74 -0.26 -2.09 6.10
C TYR A 74 -0.44 -2.47 4.63
N ILE A 75 -0.90 -3.70 4.37
CA ILE A 75 -1.35 -4.10 3.04
C ILE A 75 -2.79 -4.59 3.14
N LYS A 76 -3.70 -3.92 2.43
CA LYS A 76 -5.08 -4.38 2.30
C LYS A 76 -5.20 -5.21 1.02
N TRP A 77 -5.24 -6.52 1.16
CA TRP A 77 -5.55 -7.43 0.05
C TRP A 77 -7.04 -7.34 -0.29
N ILE A 78 -7.34 -7.25 -1.58
CA ILE A 78 -8.72 -7.20 -2.12
C ILE A 78 -9.04 -8.52 -2.83
N SER A 79 -8.02 -9.14 -3.41
CA SER A 79 -8.05 -10.51 -3.92
C SER A 79 -6.65 -11.13 -3.78
N ASP A 80 -6.46 -12.33 -4.31
CA ASP A 80 -5.15 -12.99 -4.35
C ASP A 80 -4.11 -12.19 -5.17
N THR A 81 -4.55 -11.36 -6.12
CA THR A 81 -3.68 -10.68 -7.09
C THR A 81 -3.81 -9.15 -7.10
N ALA A 82 -4.61 -8.60 -6.17
CA ALA A 82 -4.88 -7.16 -6.07
C ALA A 82 -4.93 -6.68 -4.63
N GLY A 83 -4.50 -5.44 -4.40
CA GLY A 83 -4.47 -4.85 -3.07
C GLY A 83 -4.02 -3.39 -3.07
N ILE A 84 -3.92 -2.84 -1.86
CA ILE A 84 -3.33 -1.52 -1.60
C ILE A 84 -2.24 -1.67 -0.56
N ILE A 85 -1.04 -1.17 -0.85
CA ILE A 85 0.05 -0.99 0.09
C ILE A 85 -0.08 0.41 0.67
N TYR A 86 -0.22 0.52 1.99
CA TYR A 86 -0.14 1.79 2.72
C TYR A 86 1.19 1.87 3.43
N GLY A 87 1.83 3.02 3.33
CA GLY A 87 3.10 3.23 3.98
C GLY A 87 3.40 4.68 4.26
N GLN A 88 4.50 4.91 4.96
CA GLN A 88 4.95 6.23 5.37
C GLN A 88 6.24 6.60 4.61
N TYR A 89 6.29 7.80 4.04
CA TYR A 89 7.50 8.29 3.38
C TYR A 89 8.68 8.34 4.35
N THR A 90 9.76 7.63 4.03
CA THR A 90 11.05 7.67 4.74
C THR A 90 12.06 8.60 4.04
N SER A 91 11.91 8.75 2.73
CA SER A 91 12.52 9.80 1.90
C SER A 91 11.45 10.38 0.98
N GLU A 92 11.61 11.64 0.60
CA GLU A 92 10.64 12.37 -0.22
C GLU A 92 11.18 12.62 -1.63
N PRO A 93 10.30 12.65 -2.65
CA PRO A 93 10.70 13.00 -4.00
C PRO A 93 10.97 14.51 -4.12
N TYR A 94 11.88 14.88 -5.01
CA TYR A 94 12.21 16.29 -5.29
C TYR A 94 11.00 17.15 -5.68
N TRP A 95 10.02 16.57 -6.38
CA TRP A 95 8.82 17.28 -6.84
C TRP A 95 7.72 17.43 -5.78
N ALA A 96 7.86 16.80 -4.60
CA ALA A 96 6.94 16.97 -3.48
C ALA A 96 7.71 17.11 -2.16
N PRO A 97 8.42 18.24 -1.97
CA PRO A 97 9.16 18.47 -0.73
C PRO A 97 8.22 18.58 0.47
N GLY A 98 8.65 18.09 1.63
CA GLY A 98 7.90 18.12 2.89
C GLY A 98 6.91 16.97 3.10
N VAL A 99 6.89 15.96 2.23
CA VAL A 99 6.03 14.77 2.40
C VAL A 99 6.67 13.69 3.27
N LYS A 100 7.95 13.84 3.67
CA LYS A 100 8.58 12.91 4.61
C LYS A 100 7.75 12.78 5.90
N GLY A 101 7.48 11.54 6.32
CA GLY A 101 6.63 11.23 7.46
C GLY A 101 5.11 11.25 7.17
N LYS A 102 4.67 11.71 6.00
CA LYS A 102 3.28 11.57 5.55
C LYS A 102 3.01 10.15 5.06
N TYR A 103 1.74 9.77 5.08
CA TYR A 103 1.27 8.48 4.61
C TYR A 103 0.83 8.53 3.16
N TYR A 104 1.16 7.47 2.43
CA TYR A 104 0.96 7.30 1.00
C TYR A 104 0.42 5.90 0.71
N ALA A 105 -0.10 5.71 -0.50
CA ALA A 105 -0.64 4.43 -0.93
C ALA A 105 -0.24 4.06 -2.35
N PHE A 106 -0.10 2.76 -2.58
CA PHE A 106 0.08 2.16 -3.89
C PHE A 106 -1.00 1.09 -4.10
N ALA A 107 -1.82 1.23 -5.12
CA ALA A 107 -2.72 0.17 -5.55
C ALA A 107 -1.99 -0.76 -6.53
N PHE A 108 -2.21 -2.06 -6.41
CA PHE A 108 -1.69 -3.04 -7.36
C PHE A 108 -2.77 -4.01 -7.82
N LEU A 109 -2.64 -4.48 -9.06
CA LEU A 109 -3.54 -5.38 -9.77
C LEU A 109 -2.75 -6.42 -10.57
N ASN A 110 -3.44 -7.49 -10.96
CA ASN A 110 -2.92 -8.49 -11.90
C ASN A 110 -1.53 -9.04 -11.51
N LEU A 111 -1.26 -9.18 -10.20
CA LEU A 111 -0.01 -9.74 -9.70
C LEU A 111 0.16 -11.19 -10.17
N THR A 112 1.25 -11.44 -10.89
CA THR A 112 1.73 -12.77 -11.27
C THR A 112 3.16 -12.98 -10.80
N GLU A 113 3.76 -14.14 -11.08
CA GLU A 113 5.18 -14.41 -10.80
C GLU A 113 6.13 -13.45 -11.55
N THR A 114 5.67 -12.80 -12.61
CA THR A 114 6.55 -12.04 -13.52
C THR A 114 6.00 -10.68 -13.92
N THR A 115 4.76 -10.36 -13.57
CA THR A 115 4.10 -9.10 -13.93
C THR A 115 3.29 -8.53 -12.78
N ILE A 116 3.16 -7.21 -12.75
CA ILE A 116 2.24 -6.48 -11.86
C ILE A 116 1.77 -5.20 -12.57
N GLU A 117 0.57 -4.76 -12.26
CA GLU A 117 0.11 -3.41 -12.56
C GLU A 117 0.07 -2.61 -11.27
N ILE A 118 0.73 -1.46 -11.20
CA ILE A 118 0.85 -0.68 -9.96
C ILE A 118 0.64 0.81 -10.21
N SER A 119 -0.06 1.46 -9.28
CA SER A 119 -0.37 2.89 -9.32
C SER A 119 -0.14 3.50 -7.95
N GLY A 120 0.71 4.52 -7.88
CA GLY A 120 0.81 5.37 -6.69
C GLY A 120 -0.38 6.33 -6.59
N ALA A 121 -0.78 6.69 -5.37
CA ALA A 121 -1.81 7.70 -5.16
C ALA A 121 -1.43 9.03 -5.83
N SER A 122 -2.35 9.60 -6.60
CA SER A 122 -2.12 10.77 -7.45
C SER A 122 -3.27 11.76 -7.32
N GLY A 123 -3.02 13.02 -7.70
CA GLY A 123 -3.96 14.13 -7.55
C GLY A 123 -3.78 14.93 -6.25
N ASP A 124 -4.70 15.86 -6.02
CA ASP A 124 -4.66 16.73 -4.84
C ASP A 124 -4.91 15.93 -3.56
N GLY A 125 -4.04 16.12 -2.55
CA GLY A 125 -4.14 15.39 -1.29
C GLY A 125 -3.80 13.91 -1.43
N ASN A 126 -2.87 13.57 -2.30
CA ASN A 126 -2.35 12.22 -2.48
C ASN A 126 -1.50 11.68 -1.31
N TYR A 127 -1.47 12.38 -0.18
CA TYR A 127 -0.91 11.89 1.08
C TYR A 127 -1.78 12.34 2.27
N THR A 128 -1.55 11.74 3.44
CA THR A 128 -2.26 12.02 4.69
C THR A 128 -1.32 12.11 5.89
N ASP A 129 -1.82 12.61 7.02
CA ASP A 129 -1.01 12.77 8.25
C ASP A 129 -0.95 11.49 9.08
N THR A 130 -1.93 10.61 8.94
CA THR A 130 -2.06 9.38 9.72
C THR A 130 -2.36 8.17 8.83
N LEU A 131 -2.07 6.98 9.36
CA LEU A 131 -2.37 5.71 8.69
C LEU A 131 -3.89 5.51 8.55
N THR A 132 -4.65 5.79 9.60
CA THR A 132 -6.12 5.67 9.60
C THR A 132 -6.76 6.56 8.52
N GLU A 133 -6.29 7.80 8.37
CA GLU A 133 -6.75 8.68 7.29
C GLU A 133 -6.38 8.11 5.92
N ALA A 134 -5.16 7.58 5.76
CA ALA A 134 -4.71 6.96 4.50
C ALA A 134 -5.62 5.79 4.10
N ILE A 135 -5.92 4.90 5.05
CA ILE A 135 -6.77 3.71 4.85
C ILE A 135 -8.20 4.13 4.50
N SER A 136 -8.71 5.20 5.12
CA SER A 136 -10.07 5.69 4.82
C SER A 136 -10.14 6.42 3.48
N LYS A 137 -9.08 7.14 3.09
CA LYS A 137 -9.06 8.01 1.90
C LYS A 137 -8.69 7.26 0.63
N PHE A 138 -7.60 6.49 0.68
CA PHE A 138 -7.08 5.77 -0.48
C PHE A 138 -7.73 4.41 -0.57
N THR A 139 -8.88 4.38 -1.22
CA THR A 139 -9.67 3.16 -1.40
C THR A 139 -9.81 2.83 -2.88
N VAL A 140 -10.12 1.57 -3.14
CA VAL A 140 -10.46 1.07 -4.47
C VAL A 140 -11.71 0.21 -4.38
N ASP A 141 -12.40 0.04 -5.50
CA ASP A 141 -13.52 -0.88 -5.64
C ASP A 141 -13.04 -2.32 -5.88
N ASN A 142 -13.98 -3.25 -6.15
CA ASN A 142 -13.66 -4.65 -6.42
C ASN A 142 -12.87 -4.88 -7.73
N SER A 143 -12.83 -3.90 -8.63
CA SER A 143 -11.93 -3.91 -9.80
C SER A 143 -10.51 -3.46 -9.44
N GLY A 144 -10.33 -3.04 -8.19
CA GLY A 144 -9.08 -2.56 -7.64
C GLY A 144 -8.69 -1.16 -8.15
N LYS A 145 -9.66 -0.39 -8.67
CA LYS A 145 -9.49 1.00 -9.11
C LYS A 145 -10.15 1.97 -8.13
N GLY A 146 -9.58 3.17 -8.01
CA GLY A 146 -10.07 4.19 -7.09
C GLY A 146 -9.74 5.61 -7.58
N PRO A 147 -10.34 6.65 -6.98
CA PRO A 147 -10.21 8.02 -7.46
C PRO A 147 -8.78 8.58 -7.40
N TYR A 148 -7.94 8.03 -6.51
CA TYR A 148 -6.52 8.42 -6.39
C TYR A 148 -5.59 7.56 -7.25
N PHE A 149 -6.10 6.51 -7.91
CA PHE A 149 -5.30 5.55 -8.68
C PHE A 149 -5.71 5.58 -10.15
N GLY A 150 -5.18 6.56 -10.88
CA GLY A 150 -5.59 6.83 -12.26
C GLY A 150 -4.90 5.96 -13.31
N VAL A 151 -3.57 5.94 -13.31
CA VAL A 151 -2.76 5.21 -14.30
C VAL A 151 -1.99 4.11 -13.60
N TYR A 152 -2.16 2.88 -14.08
CA TYR A 152 -1.41 1.72 -13.62
C TYR A 152 -0.26 1.47 -14.58
N SER A 153 0.95 1.54 -14.05
CA SER A 153 2.15 1.17 -14.78
C SER A 153 2.26 -0.34 -14.84
N LYS A 154 2.38 -0.87 -16.06
CA LYS A 154 2.68 -2.28 -16.28
C LYS A 154 4.15 -2.50 -15.98
N CYS A 155 4.41 -3.43 -15.07
CA CYS A 155 5.76 -3.76 -14.65
C CYS A 155 6.05 -5.23 -14.86
N ILE A 156 7.33 -5.53 -15.13
CA ILE A 156 7.88 -6.87 -15.24
C ILE A 156 8.95 -7.08 -14.17
N VAL A 157 9.08 -8.30 -13.67
CA VAL A 157 10.12 -8.63 -12.69
C VAL A 157 11.51 -8.51 -13.32
N THR A 158 12.46 -7.89 -12.60
CA THR A 158 13.88 -7.94 -12.92
C THR A 158 14.57 -8.89 -11.95
N LYS A 159 15.15 -9.96 -12.48
CA LYS A 159 15.94 -10.94 -11.73
C LYS A 159 17.42 -10.57 -11.73
#